data_AF-Q598W0-F1
#
_entry.id   AF-Q598W0-F1
#
_cell.length_a   1.000
_cell.length_b   1.000
_cell.length_c   1.000
_cell.angle_alpha   90.00
_cell.angle_beta   90.00
_cell.angle_gamma   90.00
#
_symmetry.space_group_name_H-M   'P 1'
#
loop_
_entity.id
_entity.type
_entity.pdbx_description
1 polymer ?
#
loop_
_entity_poly.entity_id
_entity_poly.type
_entity_poly.pdbx_seq_one_letter_code
_entity_poly.pdbx_strand_id
1 'polypeptide(L)' 'MPQLDTSTWLLTILSMLLTLFVLLQLKISKHSHSPNPKLVLTKTQKQQTPWDTTWTKIYLPLS' A
#
# COMPACT_ATOMS: atom_id res chain seq x y z
N MET A 1 5.58 43.16 -30.90
CA MET A 1 4.52 43.06 -29.88
C MET A 1 4.88 41.86 -29.01
N PRO A 2 5.25 42.03 -27.73
CA PRO A 2 5.88 40.99 -26.88
C PRO A 2 4.92 39.86 -26.46
N GLN A 3 3.80 39.70 -27.16
CA GLN A 3 2.73 38.75 -26.87
C GLN A 3 2.76 37.53 -27.80
N LEU A 4 3.62 37.54 -28.82
CA LEU A 4 3.71 36.47 -29.83
C LEU A 4 4.94 35.57 -29.64
N ASP A 5 5.55 35.59 -28.45
CA ASP A 5 6.68 34.73 -28.09
C ASP A 5 6.16 33.36 -27.63
N THR A 6 5.65 32.58 -28.58
CA THR A 6 5.09 31.21 -28.41
C THR A 6 6.12 30.19 -27.93
N SER A 7 7.43 30.50 -27.99
CA SER A 7 8.48 29.61 -27.50
C SER A 7 8.45 29.44 -25.98
N THR A 8 8.00 30.46 -25.25
CA THR A 8 7.89 30.42 -23.79
C THR A 8 6.74 29.54 -23.31
N TRP A 9 5.72 29.34 -24.15
CA TRP A 9 4.52 28.57 -23.79
C TRP A 9 4.84 27.10 -23.49
N LEU A 10 5.75 26.48 -24.24
CA LEU A 10 6.12 25.09 -23.96
C LEU A 10 6.79 24.95 -22.59
N LEU A 11 7.67 25.89 -22.23
CA LEU A 11 8.35 25.87 -20.95
C LEU A 11 7.37 26.16 -19.80
N THR A 12 6.43 27.10 -19.98
CA THR A 12 5.42 27.42 -18.96
C THR A 12 4.43 26.26 -18.77
N ILE A 13 3.98 25.62 -19.85
CA ILE A 13 3.11 24.43 -19.78
C ILE A 13 3.84 23.29 -19.08
N LEU A 14 5.10 23.00 -19.43
CA LEU A 14 5.89 21.96 -18.79
C LEU A 14 6.11 22.25 -17.29
N SER A 15 6.40 23.52 -16.96
CA SER A 15 6.55 23.98 -15.56
C SER A 15 5.25 23.82 -14.75
N MET A 16 4.10 24.16 -15.34
CA MET A 16 2.79 23.94 -14.72
C MET A 16 2.46 22.45 -14.55
N LEU A 17 2.79 21.60 -15.53
CA LEU A 17 2.56 20.15 -15.42
C LEU A 17 3.45 19.52 -14.35
N LEU A 18 4.73 19.93 -14.26
CA LEU A 18 5.67 19.40 -13.27
C LEU A 18 5.22 19.75 -11.84
N THR A 19 4.83 21.00 -11.61
CA THR A 19 4.32 21.45 -10.30
C THR A 19 3.05 20.70 -9.90
N LEU A 20 2.11 20.52 -10.82
CA LEU A 20 0.89 19.74 -10.58
C LEU A 20 1.20 18.26 -10.28
N PHE A 21 2.13 17.65 -11.02
CA PHE A 21 2.55 16.27 -10.83
C PHE A 21 3.14 16.04 -9.43
N VAL A 22 4.03 16.93 -8.97
CA VAL A 22 4.64 16.82 -7.62
C VAL A 22 3.58 16.91 -6.51
N LEU A 23 2.62 17.83 -6.63
CA LEU A 23 1.52 17.96 -5.65
C LEU A 23 0.64 16.71 -5.60
N LEU A 24 0.33 16.13 -6.76
CA LEU A 24 -0.47 14.91 -6.87
C LEU A 24 0.26 13.70 -6.32
N GLN A 25 1.55 13.54 -6.63
CA GLN A 25 2.41 12.46 -6.11
C GLN A 25 2.45 12.47 -4.57
N LEU A 26 2.58 13.65 -3.95
CA LEU A 26 2.58 13.77 -2.50
C LEU A 26 1.25 13.33 -1.87
N LYS A 27 0.12 13.64 -2.52
CA LYS A 27 -1.22 13.23 -2.08
C LYS A 27 -1.43 11.72 -2.22
N ILE A 28 -0.99 11.12 -3.33
CA ILE A 28 -1.11 9.68 -3.60
C ILE A 28 -0.19 8.87 -2.67
N SER A 29 1.05 9.32 -2.46
CA SER A 29 2.02 8.65 -1.57
C SER A 29 1.54 8.61 -0.12
N LYS A 30 0.93 9.70 0.37
CA LYS A 30 0.34 9.74 1.72
C LYS A 30 -0.93 8.90 1.85
N HIS A 31 -1.57 8.58 0.73
CA HIS A 31 -2.67 7.63 0.70
C HIS A 31 -2.11 6.20 0.70
N SER A 32 -1.49 5.81 1.82
CA SER A 32 -1.15 4.42 2.08
C SER A 32 -2.47 3.66 2.20
N HIS A 33 -2.88 3.01 1.11
CA HIS A 33 -3.92 1.99 1.17
C HIS A 33 -3.51 1.03 2.28
N SER A 34 -4.32 0.94 3.34
CA SER A 34 -4.10 -0.06 4.38
C SER A 34 -3.99 -1.40 3.67
N PRO A 35 -2.85 -2.12 3.77
CA PRO A 35 -2.77 -3.44 3.20
C PRO A 35 -3.94 -4.22 3.78
N ASN A 36 -4.74 -4.79 2.88
CA ASN A 36 -5.93 -5.54 3.23
C ASN A 36 -5.56 -6.51 4.37
N PRO A 37 -6.26 -6.51 5.52
CA PRO A 37 -5.89 -7.32 6.69
C PRO A 37 -5.91 -8.84 6.44
N LYS A 38 -6.14 -9.28 5.20
CA LYS A 38 -6.19 -10.67 4.77
C LYS A 38 -4.82 -11.34 4.66
N LEU A 39 -3.72 -10.61 4.42
CA LEU A 39 -2.39 -11.24 4.22
C LEU A 39 -1.57 -11.41 5.52
N VAL A 40 -1.92 -10.69 6.60
CA VAL A 40 -1.29 -10.83 7.92
C VAL A 40 -1.92 -12.00 8.71
N LEU A 41 -3.19 -12.31 8.46
CA LEU A 41 -3.89 -13.43 9.11
C LEU A 41 -3.33 -14.79 8.68
N THR A 42 -2.90 -14.94 7.41
CA THR A 42 -2.41 -16.23 6.90
C THR A 42 -1.09 -16.67 7.54
N LYS A 43 -0.27 -15.71 8.03
CA LYS A 43 0.97 -16.03 8.77
C LYS A 43 0.75 -16.26 10.27
N THR A 44 -0.36 -15.77 10.81
CA THR A 44 -0.73 -15.92 12.24
C THR A 44 -1.65 -17.12 12.49
N GLN A 45 -2.13 -17.80 11.45
CA GLN A 45 -2.85 -19.08 11.57
C GLN A 45 -1.91 -20.29 11.79
N LYS A 46 -0.79 -20.07 12.49
CA LYS A 46 -0.13 -21.13 13.28
C LYS A 46 -0.47 -20.99 14.76
N GLN A 47 -1.51 -20.22 15.09
CA GLN A 47 -2.11 -20.26 16.41
C GLN A 47 -2.79 -21.62 16.54
N GLN A 48 -2.06 -22.58 17.10
CA GLN A 48 -2.54 -23.92 17.42
C GLN A 48 -3.93 -23.77 18.02
N THR A 49 -4.92 -24.28 17.29
CA THR A 49 -6.27 -24.23 17.77
C THR A 49 -6.34 -25.10 19.03
N PRO A 50 -7.10 -24.72 20.07
CA PRO A 50 -7.25 -25.56 21.26
C PRO A 50 -7.72 -26.97 20.91
N TRP A 51 -8.37 -27.11 19.74
CA TRP A 51 -8.77 -28.38 19.13
C TRP A 51 -7.61 -29.30 18.77
N ASP A 52 -6.51 -28.80 18.19
CA ASP A 52 -5.33 -29.60 17.85
C ASP A 52 -4.67 -30.16 19.12
N THR A 53 -4.57 -29.33 20.17
CA THR A 53 -4.05 -29.75 21.48
C THR A 53 -4.94 -30.80 22.16
N THR A 54 -6.26 -30.73 21.99
CA THR A 54 -7.15 -31.78 22.51
C THR A 54 -6.98 -33.11 21.77
N TRP A 55 -6.77 -33.09 20.46
CA TRP A 55 -6.48 -34.31 19.69
C TRP A 55 -5.13 -34.92 20.04
N THR A 56 -4.08 -34.10 20.14
CA THR A 56 -2.77 -34.61 20.58
C THR A 56 -2.84 -35.21 21.99
N LYS A 57 -3.64 -34.61 22.88
CA LYS A 57 -3.84 -35.12 24.25
C LYS A 57 -4.59 -36.45 24.31
N ILE A 58 -5.55 -36.71 23.41
CA ILE A 58 -6.32 -37.96 23.38
C ILE A 58 -5.51 -39.11 22.76
N TYR A 59 -4.65 -38.82 21.78
CA TYR A 59 -3.85 -39.85 21.10
C TYR A 59 -2.54 -40.20 21.82
N LEU A 60 -2.09 -39.42 22.81
CA LEU A 60 -0.97 -39.84 23.65
C LEU A 60 -1.45 -40.95 24.60
N PRO A 61 -0.79 -42.13 24.62
CA PRO A 61 -1.09 -43.15 25.60
C PRO A 61 -0.81 -42.58 26.99
N LEU A 62 -1.84 -42.60 27.84
CA LEU A 62 -1.76 -42.17 29.23
C LEU A 62 -0.78 -43.11 29.95
N SER A 63 0.47 -42.69 30.08
CA SER A 63 1.46 -43.39 30.89
C SER A 63 1.10 -43.33 32.37
#